data_AF-A0A821NVD4-F1
#
_entry.id   AF-A0A821NVD4-F1
#
_cell.length_a   1.000
_cell.length_b   1.000
_cell.length_c   1.000
_cell.angle_alpha   90.00
_cell.angle_beta   90.00
_cell.angle_gamma   90.00
#
_symmetry.space_group_name_H-M   'P 1'
#
loop_
_entity.id
_entity.type
_entity.pdbx_description
1 polymer ?
#
loop_
_entity_poly.entity_id
_entity_poly.type
_entity_poly.pdbx_seq_one_letter_code
_entity_poly.pdbx_strand_id
1 'polypeptide(L)'
;MAGPIRHLSTYHHESTPAASTLINEINVQLALFRDLLIHIGQPHDSPELRERVRRLRRTCVEATKQTSQLVLPTCKKSSGEVCAEQPQLVLLYFMSNLLLRELAKCHRLVQLVPMDMSSYYENRAGPSNFGNVISQILLCKQITPDFNQEELCSIAKDTQEITRIVTDIQEFLPQHETLSHLESNIALKGDEVNGLWRNKRRGSLYKGMGVLCCMSRPNYL
;
A
#
# COMPACT_ATOMS: atom_id res chain seq x y z
N MET A 1 -64.06 -0.75 2.21
CA MET A 1 -62.99 -1.73 1.95
C MET A 1 -61.80 -0.98 1.36
N ALA A 2 -60.79 -0.67 2.17
CA ALA A 2 -59.57 -0.01 1.72
C ALA A 2 -58.48 -1.07 1.57
N GLY A 3 -57.95 -1.24 0.35
CA GLY A 3 -56.85 -2.16 0.08
C GLY A 3 -55.51 -1.60 0.58
N PRO A 4 -54.55 -2.44 1.00
CA PRO A 4 -53.27 -1.96 1.46
C PRO A 4 -52.38 -1.55 0.27
N ILE A 5 -51.85 -0.34 0.36
CA ILE A 5 -50.86 0.23 -0.54
C ILE A 5 -49.56 -0.57 -0.39
N ARG A 6 -49.11 -1.23 -1.47
CA ARG A 6 -47.81 -1.89 -1.52
C ARG A 6 -46.71 -0.82 -1.61
N HIS A 7 -45.98 -0.65 -0.52
CA HIS A 7 -44.74 0.14 -0.51
C HIS A 7 -43.68 -0.64 -1.31
N LEU A 8 -43.39 -0.23 -2.54
CA LEU A 8 -42.18 -0.69 -3.24
C LEU A 8 -40.97 -0.07 -2.53
N SER A 9 -40.27 -0.87 -1.74
CA SER A 9 -38.94 -0.53 -1.25
C SER A 9 -37.93 -0.78 -2.38
N THR A 10 -37.48 0.29 -3.01
CA THR A 10 -36.32 0.28 -3.91
C THR A 10 -35.07 0.08 -3.07
N TYR A 11 -34.66 -1.18 -2.90
CA TYR A 11 -33.33 -1.52 -2.44
C TYR A 11 -32.35 -1.10 -3.55
N HIS A 12 -31.68 0.04 -3.36
CA HIS A 12 -30.44 0.33 -4.06
C HIS A 12 -29.42 -0.72 -3.61
N HIS A 13 -29.21 -1.74 -4.44
CA HIS A 13 -28.10 -2.66 -4.26
C HIS A 13 -26.83 -1.89 -4.64
N GLU A 14 -26.19 -1.24 -3.67
CA GLU A 14 -24.80 -0.82 -3.81
C GLU A 14 -23.99 -2.09 -4.12
N SER A 15 -23.62 -2.26 -5.38
CA SER A 15 -22.78 -3.37 -5.81
C SER A 15 -21.44 -3.22 -5.10
N THR A 16 -21.18 -4.08 -4.12
CA THR A 16 -19.89 -4.12 -3.42
C THR A 16 -18.79 -4.30 -4.48
N PRO A 17 -17.76 -3.43 -4.52
CA PRO A 17 -16.73 -3.53 -5.55
C PRO A 17 -16.02 -4.89 -5.46
N ALA A 18 -15.83 -5.53 -6.61
CA ALA A 18 -15.13 -6.80 -6.70
C ALA A 18 -13.69 -6.67 -6.16
N ALA A 19 -13.19 -7.71 -5.47
CA ALA A 19 -11.86 -7.71 -4.87
C ALA A 19 -10.75 -7.38 -5.88
N SER A 20 -10.89 -7.83 -7.13
CA SER A 20 -9.96 -7.51 -8.23
C SER A 20 -9.86 -6.01 -8.52
N THR A 21 -10.96 -5.27 -8.48
CA THR A 21 -10.99 -3.82 -8.67
C THR A 21 -10.27 -3.12 -7.52
N LEU A 22 -10.48 -3.56 -6.28
CA LEU A 22 -9.81 -3.00 -5.11
C LEU A 22 -8.30 -3.26 -5.12
N ILE A 23 -7.88 -4.46 -5.54
CA ILE A 23 -6.45 -4.80 -5.68
C ILE A 23 -5.79 -3.92 -6.76
N ASN A 24 -6.47 -3.67 -7.88
CA ASN A 24 -5.94 -2.77 -8.90
C ASN A 24 -5.81 -1.32 -8.39
N GLU A 25 -6.78 -0.86 -7.60
CA GLU A 25 -6.72 0.45 -6.95
C GLU A 25 -5.53 0.55 -5.98
N ILE A 26 -5.26 -0.50 -5.19
CA ILE A 26 -4.06 -0.57 -4.33
C ILE A 26 -2.79 -0.42 -5.18
N ASN A 27 -2.70 -1.11 -6.33
CA ASN A 27 -1.54 -1.02 -7.22
C ASN A 27 -1.32 0.42 -7.73
N VAL A 28 -2.39 1.12 -8.12
CA VAL A 28 -2.31 2.52 -8.55
C VAL A 28 -1.85 3.43 -7.40
N GLN A 29 -2.41 3.25 -6.20
CA GLN A 29 -2.02 4.03 -5.02
C GLN A 29 -0.56 3.79 -4.63
N LEU A 30 -0.06 2.56 -4.75
CA LEU A 30 1.35 2.23 -4.50
C LEU A 30 2.28 2.88 -5.54
N ALA A 31 1.88 2.94 -6.80
CA ALA A 31 2.64 3.66 -7.82
C ALA A 31 2.75 5.16 -7.48
N LEU A 32 1.61 5.79 -7.15
CA LEU A 32 1.58 7.19 -6.72
C LEU A 32 2.40 7.43 -5.45
N PHE A 33 2.35 6.51 -4.49
CA PHE A 33 3.12 6.61 -3.26
C PHE A 33 4.62 6.62 -3.55
N ARG A 34 5.08 5.73 -4.43
CA ARG A 34 6.48 5.68 -4.88
C ARG A 34 6.91 6.96 -5.58
N ASP A 35 6.04 7.51 -6.44
CA ASP A 35 6.31 8.77 -7.13
C ASP A 35 6.37 9.96 -6.17
N LEU A 36 5.65 9.95 -5.05
CA LEU A 36 5.82 10.98 -4.02
C LEU A 36 7.13 10.78 -3.23
N LEU A 37 7.53 9.53 -2.94
CA LEU A 37 8.74 9.26 -2.16
C LEU A 37 10.02 9.75 -2.85
N ILE A 38 10.09 9.76 -4.19
CA ILE A 38 11.28 10.25 -4.91
C ILE A 38 11.52 11.75 -4.72
N HIS A 39 10.51 12.51 -4.29
CA HIS A 39 10.62 13.94 -4.07
C HIS A 39 11.13 14.30 -2.67
N ILE A 40 11.21 13.34 -1.74
CA ILE A 40 11.78 13.58 -0.41
C ILE A 40 13.28 13.88 -0.53
N GLY A 41 13.74 14.95 0.10
CA GLY A 41 15.11 15.45 0.02
C GLY A 41 15.45 16.19 -1.28
N GLN A 42 14.47 16.43 -2.16
CA GLN A 42 14.64 17.24 -3.37
C GLN A 42 14.31 18.72 -3.09
N PRO A 43 14.66 19.67 -3.99
CA PRO A 43 14.39 21.10 -3.79
C PRO A 43 12.91 21.47 -3.58
N HIS A 44 11.98 20.59 -4.00
CA HIS A 44 10.53 20.77 -3.86
C HIS A 44 9.95 20.00 -2.65
N ASP A 45 10.81 19.41 -1.81
CA ASP A 45 10.38 18.76 -0.58
C ASP A 45 9.85 19.81 0.41
N SER A 46 8.56 19.74 0.72
CA SER A 46 7.87 20.71 1.56
C SER A 46 6.95 20.03 2.57
N PRO A 47 6.53 20.72 3.64
CA PRO A 47 5.56 20.18 4.58
C PRO A 47 4.25 19.69 3.93
N GLU A 48 3.76 20.37 2.90
CA GLU A 48 2.58 19.97 2.13
C GLU A 48 2.81 18.62 1.42
N LEU A 49 3.98 18.44 0.81
CA LEU A 49 4.37 17.19 0.18
C LEU A 49 4.50 16.07 1.21
N ARG A 50 5.18 16.34 2.34
CA ARG A 50 5.35 15.37 3.44
C ARG A 50 4.01 14.90 3.99
N GLU A 51 3.05 15.81 4.17
CA GLU A 51 1.70 15.45 4.59
C GLU A 51 0.96 14.66 3.50
N ARG A 52 1.15 14.98 2.21
CA ARG A 52 0.57 14.19 1.10
C ARG A 52 1.10 12.76 1.09
N VAL A 53 2.40 12.57 1.31
CA VAL A 53 3.05 11.26 1.50
C VAL A 53 2.41 10.52 2.68
N ARG A 54 2.30 11.15 3.85
CA ARG A 54 1.68 10.57 5.06
C ARG A 54 0.24 10.13 4.81
N ARG A 55 -0.56 10.94 4.15
CA ARG A 55 -1.96 10.61 3.80
C ARG A 55 -2.05 9.44 2.84
N LEU A 56 -1.32 9.49 1.73
CA LEU A 56 -1.36 8.44 0.72
C LEU A 56 -0.86 7.10 1.27
N ARG A 57 0.17 7.12 2.14
CA ARG A 57 0.61 5.93 2.89
C ARG A 57 -0.56 5.30 3.65
N ARG A 58 -1.27 6.09 4.45
CA ARG A 58 -2.43 5.62 5.23
C ARG A 58 -3.53 5.08 4.34
N THR A 59 -3.80 5.72 3.20
CA THR A 59 -4.74 5.21 2.20
C THR A 59 -4.34 3.83 1.68
N CYS A 60 -3.05 3.62 1.34
CA CYS A 60 -2.56 2.32 0.89
C CYS A 60 -2.73 1.24 1.98
N VAL A 61 -2.44 1.58 3.24
CA VAL A 61 -2.54 0.67 4.38
C VAL A 61 -4.00 0.28 4.63
N GLU A 62 -4.90 1.27 4.69
CA GLU A 62 -6.33 1.03 4.89
C GLU A 62 -6.95 0.25 3.73
N ALA A 63 -6.62 0.57 2.48
CA ALA A 63 -7.11 -0.17 1.32
C ALA A 63 -6.67 -1.64 1.35
N THR A 64 -5.40 -1.89 1.71
CA THR A 64 -4.87 -3.25 1.86
C THR A 64 -5.59 -4.00 2.98
N LYS A 65 -5.79 -3.36 4.14
CA LYS A 65 -6.53 -3.90 5.27
C LYS A 65 -7.98 -4.25 4.91
N GLN A 66 -8.72 -3.32 4.33
CA GLN A 66 -10.11 -3.53 3.92
C GLN A 66 -10.22 -4.67 2.90
N THR A 67 -9.34 -4.68 1.90
CA THR A 67 -9.32 -5.74 0.88
C THR A 67 -8.99 -7.11 1.50
N SER A 68 -8.07 -7.18 2.47
CA SER A 68 -7.74 -8.42 3.17
C SER A 68 -8.95 -8.99 3.93
N GLN A 69 -9.77 -8.13 4.54
CA GLN A 69 -10.97 -8.54 5.27
C GLN A 69 -12.07 -9.07 4.35
N LEU A 70 -12.04 -8.76 3.05
CA LEU A 70 -12.96 -9.30 2.05
C LEU A 70 -12.48 -10.65 1.50
N VAL A 71 -11.17 -10.77 1.24
CA VAL A 71 -10.60 -11.95 0.56
C VAL A 71 -10.36 -13.11 1.56
N LEU A 72 -9.81 -12.83 2.75
CA LEU A 72 -9.41 -13.88 3.70
C LEU A 72 -10.58 -14.74 4.23
N PRO A 73 -11.74 -14.19 4.63
CA PRO A 73 -12.84 -15.00 5.15
C PRO A 73 -13.43 -15.95 4.10
N THR A 74 -13.37 -15.56 2.82
CA THR A 74 -13.89 -16.35 1.71
C THR A 74 -13.07 -17.63 1.52
N CYS A 75 -11.74 -17.56 1.67
CA CYS A 75 -10.89 -18.76 1.61
C CYS A 75 -10.95 -19.62 2.89
N LYS A 76 -11.22 -19.04 4.07
CA LYS A 76 -11.42 -19.85 5.30
C LYS A 76 -12.66 -20.74 5.25
N LYS A 77 -13.70 -20.34 4.51
CA LYS A 77 -14.97 -21.09 4.39
C LYS A 77 -14.90 -22.23 3.37
N SER A 78 -13.95 -22.20 2.44
CA SER A 78 -13.81 -23.21 1.38
C SER A 78 -12.88 -24.37 1.75
N SER A 79 -12.80 -24.76 3.03
CA SER A 79 -11.80 -25.69 3.60
C SER A 79 -11.94 -27.17 3.15
N GLY A 80 -12.14 -27.40 1.85
CA GLY A 80 -12.16 -28.69 1.16
C GLY A 80 -12.04 -28.59 -0.37
N GLU A 81 -12.20 -27.41 -0.98
CA GLU A 81 -12.08 -27.19 -2.43
C GLU A 81 -11.14 -26.00 -2.70
N VAL A 82 -10.41 -26.04 -3.82
CA VAL A 82 -9.50 -24.97 -4.26
C VAL A 82 -10.23 -23.61 -4.19
N CYS A 83 -9.77 -22.70 -3.34
CA CYS A 83 -10.40 -21.39 -3.14
C CYS A 83 -10.48 -20.66 -4.49
N ALA A 84 -11.68 -20.37 -4.98
CA ALA A 84 -11.88 -19.66 -6.26
C ALA A 84 -11.18 -18.28 -6.29
N GLU A 85 -10.89 -17.71 -5.12
CA GLU A 85 -10.19 -16.43 -4.93
C GLU A 85 -8.67 -16.57 -4.73
N GLN A 86 -8.09 -17.75 -4.99
CA GLN A 86 -6.65 -17.98 -4.87
C GLN A 86 -5.80 -17.00 -5.72
N PRO A 87 -6.19 -16.62 -6.95
CA PRO A 87 -5.46 -15.59 -7.71
C PRO A 87 -5.48 -14.21 -7.04
N GLN A 88 -6.61 -13.78 -6.51
CA GLN A 88 -6.81 -12.49 -5.84
C GLN A 88 -5.98 -12.43 -4.56
N LEU A 89 -5.94 -13.54 -3.82
CA LEU A 89 -5.13 -13.68 -2.62
C LEU A 89 -3.62 -13.58 -2.93
N VAL A 90 -3.16 -14.25 -4.00
CA VAL A 90 -1.77 -14.14 -4.49
C VAL A 90 -1.44 -12.70 -4.89
N LEU A 91 -2.33 -12.01 -5.62
CA LEU A 91 -2.10 -10.62 -6.00
C LEU A 91 -2.06 -9.70 -4.77
N LEU A 92 -2.98 -9.86 -3.82
CA LEU A 92 -2.98 -9.09 -2.58
C LEU A 92 -1.70 -9.33 -1.76
N TYR A 93 -1.18 -10.56 -1.72
CA TYR A 93 0.10 -10.88 -1.11
C TYR A 93 1.25 -10.09 -1.74
N PHE A 94 1.34 -10.05 -3.07
CA PHE A 94 2.38 -9.30 -3.77
C PHE A 94 2.25 -7.79 -3.55
N MET A 95 1.02 -7.25 -3.58
CA MET A 95 0.79 -5.83 -3.30
C MET A 95 1.16 -5.47 -1.85
N SER A 96 0.85 -6.34 -0.89
CA SER A 96 1.18 -6.12 0.53
C SER A 96 2.70 -6.16 0.76
N ASN A 97 3.40 -7.09 0.11
CA ASN A 97 4.87 -7.13 0.15
C ASN A 97 5.52 -5.92 -0.52
N LEU A 98 4.94 -5.45 -1.63
CA LEU A 98 5.39 -4.21 -2.27
C LEU A 98 5.20 -3.01 -1.33
N LEU A 99 4.04 -2.91 -0.66
CA LEU A 99 3.79 -1.88 0.34
C LEU A 99 4.80 -1.92 1.48
N LEU A 100 5.12 -3.11 2.04
CA LEU A 100 6.16 -3.25 3.07
C LEU A 100 7.51 -2.69 2.64
N ARG A 101 7.93 -2.93 1.39
CA ARG A 101 9.16 -2.37 0.84
C ARG A 101 9.11 -0.84 0.76
N GLU A 102 7.99 -0.27 0.32
CA GLU A 102 7.85 1.18 0.22
C GLU A 102 7.72 1.85 1.60
N LEU A 103 7.10 1.19 2.58
CA LEU A 103 7.07 1.63 3.99
C LEU A 103 8.48 1.68 4.58
N ALA A 104 9.31 0.67 4.33
CA ALA A 104 10.71 0.65 4.77
C ALA A 104 11.52 1.82 4.17
N LYS A 105 11.33 2.11 2.87
CA LYS A 105 11.94 3.28 2.23
C LYS A 105 11.43 4.59 2.83
N CYS A 106 10.11 4.72 3.00
CA CYS A 106 9.48 5.90 3.59
C CYS A 106 10.03 6.16 5.00
N HIS A 107 10.10 5.14 5.85
CA HIS A 107 10.70 5.24 7.19
C HIS A 107 12.15 5.73 7.12
N ARG A 108 12.96 5.14 6.23
CA ARG A 108 14.37 5.52 6.09
C ARG A 108 14.54 6.95 5.58
N LEU A 109 13.73 7.37 4.62
CA LEU A 109 13.74 8.74 4.08
C LEU A 109 13.36 9.77 5.14
N VAL A 110 12.29 9.53 5.91
CA VAL A 110 11.88 10.41 7.02
C VAL A 110 12.96 10.48 8.10
N GLN A 111 13.60 9.34 8.42
CA GLN A 111 14.68 9.30 9.40
C GLN A 111 15.93 10.08 8.97
N LEU A 112 16.33 9.95 7.70
CA LEU A 112 17.56 10.56 7.17
C LEU A 112 17.38 12.03 6.79
N VAL A 113 16.19 12.41 6.35
CA VAL A 113 15.86 13.76 5.91
C VAL A 113 14.70 14.27 6.76
N PRO A 114 14.96 14.70 8.01
CA PRO A 114 13.92 15.25 8.86
C PRO A 114 13.37 16.56 8.25
N MET A 115 12.09 16.83 8.50
CA MET A 115 11.41 18.06 8.07
C MET A 115 10.79 18.72 9.29
N ASP A 116 10.99 20.03 9.44
CA ASP A 116 10.24 20.81 10.43
C ASP A 116 8.82 21.03 9.91
N MET A 117 7.84 20.48 10.65
CA MET A 117 6.42 20.57 10.34
C MET A 117 5.68 21.57 11.26
N SER A 118 6.40 22.27 12.14
CA SER A 118 5.79 23.10 13.19
C SER A 118 4.87 24.18 12.60
N SER A 119 5.39 24.97 11.66
CA SER A 119 4.62 26.02 10.99
C SER A 119 3.43 25.48 10.19
N TYR A 120 3.57 24.28 9.60
CA TYR A 120 2.49 23.66 8.82
C TYR A 120 1.28 23.32 9.67
N TYR A 121 1.49 22.77 10.86
CA TYR A 121 0.41 22.41 11.78
C TYR A 121 -0.08 23.58 12.62
N GLU A 122 0.74 24.58 12.92
CA GLU A 122 0.29 25.84 13.56
C GLU A 122 -0.71 26.59 12.67
N ASN A 123 -0.45 26.63 11.36
CA ASN A 123 -1.31 27.32 10.40
C ASN A 123 -2.55 26.49 9.99
N ARG A 124 -2.58 25.20 10.32
CA ARG A 124 -3.76 24.35 10.14
C ARG A 124 -4.51 24.23 11.46
N ALA A 125 -5.60 24.99 11.61
CA ALA A 125 -6.54 24.81 12.71
C ALA A 125 -7.11 23.36 12.69
N GLY A 126 -6.51 22.48 13.49
CA GLY A 126 -6.91 21.08 13.67
C GLY A 126 -6.84 20.70 15.15
N PRO A 127 -7.49 19.60 15.57
CA PRO A 127 -7.73 19.26 16.99
C PRO A 127 -6.47 18.92 17.81
N SER A 128 -5.28 19.00 17.22
CA SER A 128 -3.97 18.68 17.80
C SER A 128 -3.63 19.44 19.09
N ASN A 129 -4.39 20.49 19.43
CA ASN A 129 -4.19 21.26 20.66
C ASN A 129 -4.78 20.59 21.92
N PHE A 130 -5.69 19.62 21.82
CA PHE A 130 -6.35 19.10 23.03
C PHE A 130 -5.41 18.26 23.92
N GLY A 131 -4.56 17.43 23.29
CA GLY A 131 -3.52 16.67 24.00
C GLY A 131 -2.45 17.57 24.62
N ASN A 132 -2.11 18.68 23.95
CA ASN A 132 -1.14 19.64 24.45
C ASN A 132 -1.69 20.47 25.62
N VAL A 133 -2.97 20.83 25.60
CA VAL A 133 -3.64 21.53 26.71
C VAL A 133 -3.71 20.65 27.95
N ILE A 134 -4.10 19.37 27.83
CA ILE A 134 -4.13 18.44 28.98
C ILE A 134 -2.72 18.26 29.56
N SER A 135 -1.71 18.12 28.69
CA SER A 135 -0.32 17.98 29.11
C SER A 135 0.23 19.24 29.78
N GLN A 136 -0.10 20.44 29.28
CA GLN A 136 0.27 21.71 29.92
C GLN A 136 -0.42 21.91 31.26
N ILE A 137 -1.69 21.48 31.40
CA ILE A 137 -2.46 21.56 32.65
C ILE A 137 -1.94 20.57 33.70
N LEU A 138 -1.53 19.35 33.29
CA LEU A 138 -1.12 18.28 34.22
C LEU A 138 0.38 18.25 34.51
N LEU A 139 1.23 18.56 33.52
CA LEU A 139 2.69 18.35 33.60
C LEU A 139 3.49 19.65 33.71
N CYS A 140 2.83 20.82 33.60
CA CYS A 140 3.48 22.14 33.60
C CYS A 140 4.68 22.22 32.62
N LYS A 141 4.64 21.43 31.55
CA LYS A 141 5.63 21.40 30.49
C LYS A 141 4.90 21.59 29.17
N GLN A 142 5.37 22.55 28.39
CA GLN A 142 5.04 22.59 26.98
C GLN A 142 5.74 21.38 26.34
N ILE A 143 5.00 20.28 26.18
CA ILE A 143 5.47 19.18 25.34
C ILE A 143 5.47 19.74 23.91
N THR A 144 6.63 20.08 23.40
CA THR A 144 6.81 20.32 21.96
C THR A 144 6.69 18.95 21.29
N PRO A 145 5.63 18.67 20.53
CA PRO A 145 5.48 17.38 19.87
C PRO A 145 6.62 17.21 18.85
N ASP A 146 7.42 16.17 19.00
CA ASP A 146 8.39 15.78 17.96
C ASP A 146 7.63 15.08 16.84
N PHE A 147 7.17 15.88 15.87
CA PHE A 147 6.42 15.40 14.71
C PHE A 147 7.19 14.36 13.90
N ASN A 148 8.51 14.50 13.81
CA ASN A 148 9.34 13.58 13.07
C ASN A 148 9.34 12.20 13.75
N GLN A 149 9.50 12.17 15.07
CA GLN A 149 9.40 10.94 15.85
C GLN A 149 7.99 10.34 15.82
N GLU A 150 6.93 11.16 15.88
CA GLU A 150 5.55 10.69 15.74
C GLU A 150 5.32 10.01 14.38
N GLU A 151 5.84 10.60 13.31
CA GLU A 151 5.72 10.04 11.97
C GLU A 151 6.48 8.71 11.83
N LEU A 152 7.71 8.63 12.33
CA LEU A 152 8.48 7.37 12.35
C LEU A 152 7.72 6.27 13.10
N CYS A 153 7.16 6.60 14.28
CA CYS A 153 6.33 5.69 15.05
C CYS A 153 5.05 5.28 14.29
N SER A 154 4.42 6.20 13.55
CA SER A 154 3.26 5.88 12.72
C SER A 154 3.62 4.90 11.61
N ILE A 155 4.75 5.10 10.91
CA ILE A 155 5.19 4.21 9.83
C ILE A 155 5.52 2.82 10.39
N ALA A 156 6.14 2.73 11.57
CA ALA A 156 6.43 1.45 12.22
C ALA A 156 5.15 0.67 12.56
N LYS A 157 4.10 1.35 13.06
CA LYS A 157 2.79 0.75 13.31
C LYS A 157 2.13 0.25 12.02
N ASP A 158 2.15 1.07 10.97
CA ASP A 158 1.62 0.69 9.66
C ASP A 158 2.34 -0.54 9.09
N THR A 159 3.67 -0.59 9.24
CA THR A 159 4.50 -1.73 8.84
C THR A 159 4.12 -3.01 9.58
N GLN A 160 3.89 -2.91 10.90
CA GLN A 160 3.47 -4.05 11.70
C GLN A 160 2.09 -4.56 11.27
N GLU A 161 1.15 -3.67 10.99
CA GLU A 161 -0.20 -4.03 10.53
C GLU A 161 -0.15 -4.79 9.20
N ILE A 162 0.60 -4.29 8.21
CA ILE A 162 0.73 -4.98 6.92
C ILE A 162 1.48 -6.31 7.06
N THR A 163 2.48 -6.39 7.95
CA THR A 163 3.20 -7.64 8.22
C THR A 163 2.26 -8.74 8.74
N ARG A 164 1.31 -8.38 9.62
CA ARG A 164 0.28 -9.31 10.09
C ARG A 164 -0.60 -9.79 8.93
N ILE A 165 -1.07 -8.89 8.08
CA ILE A 165 -1.88 -9.25 6.91
C ILE A 165 -1.11 -10.20 5.97
N VAL A 166 0.17 -9.91 5.69
CA VAL A 166 1.01 -10.80 4.86
C VAL A 166 1.13 -12.18 5.47
N THR A 167 1.34 -12.25 6.79
CA THR A 167 1.45 -13.53 7.52
C THR A 167 0.14 -14.32 7.44
N ASP A 168 -1.00 -13.66 7.68
CA ASP A 168 -2.32 -14.27 7.59
C ASP A 168 -2.61 -14.79 6.18
N ILE A 169 -2.22 -14.04 5.13
CA ILE A 169 -2.40 -14.46 3.73
C ILE A 169 -1.51 -15.67 3.41
N GLN A 170 -0.27 -15.67 3.90
CA GLN A 170 0.73 -16.70 3.57
C GLN A 170 0.30 -18.10 4.01
N GLU A 171 -0.51 -18.22 5.07
CA GLU A 171 -1.08 -19.50 5.53
C GLU A 171 -1.95 -20.20 4.47
N PHE A 172 -2.54 -19.44 3.53
CA PHE A 172 -3.45 -19.95 2.51
C PHE A 172 -2.80 -20.07 1.12
N LEU A 173 -1.53 -19.70 0.99
CA LEU A 173 -0.80 -19.80 -0.26
C LEU A 173 -0.13 -21.17 -0.41
N PRO A 174 -0.02 -21.72 -1.64
CA PRO A 174 0.75 -22.94 -1.88
C PRO A 174 2.22 -22.74 -1.48
N GLN A 175 2.88 -23.84 -1.06
CA GLN A 175 4.26 -23.82 -0.55
C GLN A 175 5.23 -23.04 -1.46
N HIS A 176 6.17 -22.34 -0.82
CA HIS A 176 7.06 -21.31 -1.37
C HIS A 176 7.82 -21.69 -2.66
N GLU A 177 8.05 -22.97 -2.93
CA GLU A 177 8.68 -23.43 -4.19
C GLU A 177 7.89 -22.98 -5.42
N THR A 178 6.56 -23.00 -5.36
CA THR A 178 5.68 -22.61 -6.47
C THR A 178 5.62 -21.09 -6.67
N LEU A 179 5.76 -20.30 -5.60
CA LEU A 179 5.75 -18.83 -5.65
C LEU A 179 7.11 -18.24 -6.05
N SER A 180 8.22 -18.95 -5.77
CA SER A 180 9.57 -18.54 -6.19
C SER A 180 9.69 -18.40 -7.72
N HIS A 181 8.90 -19.18 -8.47
CA HIS A 181 8.80 -19.08 -9.92
C HIS A 181 8.12 -17.80 -10.41
N LEU A 182 7.29 -17.15 -9.59
CA LEU A 182 6.64 -15.86 -9.89
C LEU A 182 7.50 -14.67 -9.45
N GLU A 183 8.32 -14.83 -8.41
CA GLU A 183 9.28 -13.81 -7.96
C GLU A 183 10.59 -13.79 -8.76
N SER A 184 10.94 -14.90 -9.40
CA SER A 184 12.12 -14.97 -10.23
C SER A 184 11.90 -14.16 -11.51
N ASN A 185 12.71 -13.11 -11.65
CA ASN A 185 12.77 -12.30 -12.86
C ASN A 185 13.28 -13.19 -14.01
N ILE A 186 12.36 -13.80 -14.76
CA ILE A 186 12.68 -14.60 -15.95
C ILE A 186 13.49 -13.75 -16.94
N ALA A 187 13.28 -12.43 -16.95
CA ALA A 187 14.05 -11.45 -17.72
C ALA A 187 15.54 -11.33 -17.33
N LEU A 188 15.95 -11.79 -16.13
CA LEU A 188 17.33 -11.76 -15.64
C LEU A 188 18.04 -13.12 -15.68
N LYS A 189 17.30 -14.21 -15.93
CA LYS A 189 17.90 -15.52 -16.24
C LYS A 189 18.29 -15.53 -17.71
N GLY A 190 19.49 -15.02 -17.99
CA GLY A 190 20.10 -15.11 -19.32
C GLY A 190 20.07 -16.56 -19.83
N ASP A 191 19.57 -16.72 -21.06
CA ASP A 191 19.84 -17.76 -22.06
C ASP A 191 19.87 -19.26 -21.69
N GLU A 192 19.45 -19.69 -20.51
CA GLU A 192 19.42 -21.13 -20.17
C GLU A 192 18.04 -21.81 -20.37
N VAL A 193 17.01 -21.07 -20.83
CA VAL A 193 15.72 -21.66 -21.24
C VAL A 193 15.50 -21.45 -22.74
N ASN A 194 16.33 -22.14 -23.52
CA ASN A 194 16.06 -22.38 -24.93
C ASN A 194 14.73 -23.13 -25.08
N GLY A 195 13.73 -22.52 -25.72
CA GLY A 195 12.69 -23.34 -26.37
C GLY A 195 11.40 -22.69 -26.85
N LEU A 196 10.76 -21.77 -26.11
CA LEU A 196 9.30 -21.61 -26.34
C LEU A 196 8.82 -20.42 -27.19
N TRP A 197 9.65 -19.40 -27.46
CA TRP A 197 9.18 -18.21 -28.22
C TRP A 197 10.19 -17.67 -29.23
N ARG A 198 10.97 -18.55 -29.86
CA ARG A 198 11.81 -18.17 -31.00
C ARG A 198 10.96 -18.17 -32.28
N ASN A 199 10.20 -17.10 -32.51
CA ASN A 199 9.93 -16.50 -33.83
C ASN A 199 8.68 -15.60 -33.82
N LYS A 200 8.88 -14.28 -33.73
CA LYS A 200 8.27 -13.32 -34.65
C LYS A 200 8.95 -11.95 -34.54
N ARG A 201 10.02 -11.74 -35.32
CA ARG A 201 10.42 -10.39 -35.69
C ARG A 201 9.41 -9.87 -36.71
N ARG A 202 8.60 -8.88 -36.35
CA ARG A 202 8.08 -7.85 -37.26
C ARG A 202 8.12 -6.53 -36.51
N GLY A 203 8.92 -5.60 -37.02
CA GLY A 203 9.11 -4.29 -36.43
C GLY A 203 7.88 -3.40 -36.54
N SER A 204 7.76 -2.45 -35.62
CA SER A 204 7.11 -1.16 -35.87
C SER A 204 7.60 -0.14 -34.85
N LEU A 205 7.83 1.07 -35.35
CA LEU A 205 8.44 2.21 -34.71
C LEU A 205 7.49 2.85 -33.69
N TYR A 206 7.72 2.63 -32.40
CA TYR A 206 7.34 3.58 -31.35
C TYR A 206 8.51 3.73 -30.39
N LYS A 207 9.37 4.71 -30.69
CA LYS A 207 10.32 5.26 -29.72
C LYS A 207 9.51 5.98 -28.64
N GLY A 208 9.75 5.59 -27.39
CA GLY A 208 9.62 6.51 -26.25
C GLY A 208 8.24 6.60 -25.59
N MET A 209 7.82 5.51 -24.94
CA MET A 209 7.12 5.61 -23.65
C MET A 209 7.15 4.23 -22.97
N GLY A 210 8.03 4.05 -22.00
CA GLY A 210 8.21 2.75 -21.35
C GLY A 210 9.27 2.80 -20.27
N VAL A 211 9.12 3.71 -19.31
CA VAL A 211 9.90 3.66 -18.07
C VAL A 211 8.95 3.24 -16.96
N LEU A 212 8.64 1.94 -16.96
CA LEU A 212 8.00 1.27 -15.83
C LEU A 212 8.88 0.09 -15.42
N CYS A 213 9.21 0.12 -14.13
CA CYS A 213 9.46 -0.99 -13.23
C CYS A 213 10.87 -1.63 -13.15
N CYS A 214 11.51 -1.33 -12.01
CA CYS A 214 11.97 -2.32 -11.03
C CYS A 214 13.18 -3.20 -11.40
N MET A 215 14.37 -2.90 -10.83
CA MET A 215 15.40 -3.86 -10.33
C MET A 215 16.78 -3.20 -10.05
N SER A 216 16.87 -1.95 -9.61
CA SER A 216 18.16 -1.43 -9.14
C SER A 216 18.47 -1.97 -7.74
N ARG A 217 19.32 -3.01 -7.65
CA ARG A 217 20.02 -3.36 -6.40
C ARG A 217 20.90 -2.17 -5.97
N PRO A 218 21.05 -1.88 -4.66
CA PRO A 218 22.16 -1.04 -4.23
C PRO A 218 23.46 -1.83 -4.41
N ASN A 219 24.35 -1.33 -5.26
CA ASN A 219 25.75 -1.73 -5.26
C ASN A 219 26.40 -1.11 -4.03
N TYR A 220 26.70 -1.92 -3.01
CA TYR A 220 27.74 -1.58 -2.05
C TYR A 220 29.01 -2.28 -2.54
N LEU A 221 29.97 -1.48 -3.00
CA LEU A 221 31.39 -1.82 -2.96
C LEU A 221 31.86 -1.80 -1.50
#